data_AF-A0A1C3NWR1-F1
#
_entry.id   AF-A0A1C3NWR1-F1
#
_cell.length_a   1.000
_cell.length_b   1.000
_cell.length_c   1.000
_cell.angle_alpha   90.00
_cell.angle_beta   90.00
_cell.angle_gamma   90.00
#
_symmetry.space_group_name_H-M   'P 1'
#
loop_
_entity.id
_entity.type
_entity.pdbx_description
1 polymer ?
#
loop_
_entity_poly.entity_id
_entity_poly.type
_entity_poly.pdbx_seq_one_letter_code
_entity_poly.pdbx_strand_id
1 'polypeptide(L)'
;MLGGLQSNRAQQSAWKREEYSRLRAERRAVYVRFITAARAWRAYILSPDSQIKEAATTRRIAYSDGGPAFEETVRALTEIRIIAFSSKTIEAADHYDRTIRELARVKASIHPRLVPEEVHAAYIAAEATFIQAARDELS
;
A
#
# COMPACT_ATOMS: atom_id res chain seq x y z
N MET A 1 43.85 5.86 27.42
CA MET A 1 42.78 6.50 26.60
C MET A 1 42.23 5.64 25.45
N LEU A 2 42.66 4.37 25.29
CA LEU A 2 42.13 3.45 24.26
C LEU A 2 40.73 2.87 24.57
N GLY A 3 40.40 2.66 25.86
CA GLY A 3 39.10 2.10 26.27
C GLY A 3 37.91 3.01 25.91
N GLY A 4 38.08 4.33 25.97
CA GLY A 4 37.04 5.30 25.58
C GLY A 4 36.72 5.25 24.09
N LEU A 5 37.74 5.17 23.22
CA LEU A 5 37.56 5.07 21.77
C LEU A 5 36.93 3.73 21.34
N GLN A 6 37.27 2.63 22.01
CA GLN A 6 36.65 1.32 21.75
C GLN A 6 35.20 1.27 22.23
N SER A 7 34.89 1.84 23.40
CA SER A 7 33.51 1.94 23.90
C SER A 7 32.61 2.79 22.99
N ASN A 8 33.10 3.92 22.48
CA ASN A 8 32.37 4.78 21.55
C ASN A 8 32.05 4.07 20.23
N ARG A 9 33.00 3.28 19.68
CA ARG A 9 32.75 2.50 18.45
C ARG A 9 31.74 1.39 18.66
N ALA A 10 31.84 0.68 19.78
CA ALA A 10 30.88 -0.36 20.15
C ALA A 10 29.47 0.24 20.31
N GLN A 11 29.34 1.37 21.01
CA GLN A 11 28.07 2.08 21.21
C GLN A 11 27.46 2.59 19.90
N GLN A 12 28.27 3.17 19.00
CA GLN A 12 27.79 3.59 17.68
C GLN A 12 27.30 2.42 16.82
N SER A 13 28.00 1.27 16.85
CA SER A 13 27.57 0.07 16.11
C SER A 13 26.30 -0.56 16.69
N ALA A 14 26.10 -0.49 18.01
CA ALA A 14 24.86 -0.93 18.65
C ALA A 14 23.70 -0.02 18.24
N TRP A 15 23.90 1.30 18.32
CA TRP A 15 22.89 2.28 17.94
C TRP A 15 22.47 2.16 16.47
N LYS A 16 23.42 1.98 15.54
CA LYS A 16 23.11 1.77 14.12
C LYS A 16 22.28 0.51 13.88
N ARG A 17 22.56 -0.58 14.60
CA ARG A 17 21.81 -1.85 14.48
C ARG A 17 20.39 -1.71 15.03
N GLU A 18 20.24 -1.04 16.16
CA GLU A 18 18.94 -0.75 16.75
C GLU A 18 18.10 0.16 15.85
N GLU A 19 18.69 1.23 15.34
CA GLU A 19 18.04 2.15 14.40
C GLU A 19 17.58 1.43 13.12
N TYR A 20 18.45 0.60 12.53
CA TYR A 20 18.10 -0.19 11.36
C TYR A 20 16.94 -1.16 11.64
N SER A 21 16.95 -1.81 12.80
CA SER A 21 15.90 -2.74 13.22
C SER A 21 14.57 -2.02 13.43
N ARG A 22 14.60 -0.82 14.05
CA ARG A 22 13.43 0.03 14.26
C ARG A 22 12.81 0.46 12.94
N LEU A 23 13.61 1.01 12.02
CA LEU A 23 13.13 1.45 10.71
C LEU A 23 12.58 0.29 9.87
N ARG A 24 13.20 -0.90 9.95
CA ARG A 24 12.68 -2.12 9.31
C ARG A 24 11.32 -2.53 9.88
N ALA A 25 11.14 -2.45 11.20
CA ALA A 25 9.87 -2.75 11.85
C ALA A 25 8.76 -1.74 11.48
N GLU A 26 9.10 -0.45 11.43
CA GLU A 26 8.20 0.62 11.00
C GLU A 26 7.71 0.40 9.56
N ARG A 27 8.63 0.17 8.62
CA ARG A 27 8.28 -0.17 7.23
C ARG A 27 7.37 -1.38 7.14
N ARG A 28 7.71 -2.46 7.86
CA ARG A 28 6.89 -3.68 7.89
C ARG A 28 5.47 -3.38 8.37
N ALA A 29 5.30 -2.57 9.41
CA ALA A 29 3.99 -2.22 9.94
C ALA A 29 3.14 -1.46 8.90
N VAL A 30 3.73 -0.47 8.21
CA VAL A 30 3.04 0.29 7.17
C VAL A 30 2.70 -0.59 5.96
N TYR A 31 3.61 -1.46 5.51
CA TYR A 31 3.35 -2.36 4.37
C TYR A 31 2.20 -3.32 4.65
N VAL A 32 2.13 -3.87 5.86
CA VAL A 32 1.01 -4.72 6.30
C VAL A 32 -0.30 -3.92 6.34
N ARG A 33 -0.26 -2.68 6.84
CA ARG A 33 -1.44 -1.81 6.91
C ARG A 33 -1.97 -1.47 5.52
N PHE A 34 -1.09 -1.14 4.59
CA PHE A 34 -1.46 -0.89 3.19
C PHE A 34 -2.14 -2.10 2.55
N ILE A 35 -1.57 -3.31 2.66
CA ILE A 35 -2.17 -4.54 2.12
C ILE A 35 -3.55 -4.79 2.75
N THR A 36 -3.66 -4.61 4.07
CA THR A 36 -4.92 -4.85 4.79
C THR A 36 -6.00 -3.88 4.35
N ALA A 37 -5.67 -2.59 4.25
CA ALA A 37 -6.60 -1.56 3.78
C ALA A 37 -7.01 -1.77 2.32
N ALA A 38 -6.07 -2.09 1.44
CA ALA A 38 -6.35 -2.37 0.03
C ALA A 38 -7.25 -3.61 -0.15
N ARG A 39 -7.04 -4.67 0.64
CA ARG A 39 -7.93 -5.85 0.63
C ARG A 39 -9.32 -5.53 1.14
N ALA A 40 -9.42 -4.75 2.21
CA ALA A 40 -10.71 -4.31 2.75
C ALA A 40 -11.47 -3.44 1.74
N TRP A 41 -10.77 -2.54 1.06
CA TRP A 41 -11.36 -1.72 0.01
C TRP A 41 -11.81 -2.57 -1.19
N ARG A 42 -11.02 -3.55 -1.63
CA ARG A 42 -11.46 -4.50 -2.66
C ARG A 42 -12.72 -5.26 -2.23
N ALA A 43 -12.75 -5.77 -1.01
CA ALA A 43 -13.91 -6.49 -0.49
C ALA A 43 -15.17 -5.62 -0.52
N TYR A 44 -15.04 -4.33 -0.16
CA TYR A 44 -16.10 -3.35 -0.30
C TYR A 44 -16.53 -3.16 -1.76
N ILE A 45 -15.60 -2.94 -2.69
CA ILE A 45 -15.89 -2.76 -4.13
C ILE A 45 -16.64 -3.97 -4.72
N LEU A 46 -16.24 -5.18 -4.32
CA LEU A 46 -16.84 -6.42 -4.84
C LEU A 46 -18.15 -6.78 -4.15
N SER A 47 -18.52 -6.10 -3.07
CA SER A 47 -19.79 -6.34 -2.37
C SER A 47 -21.00 -6.12 -3.32
N PRO A 48 -22.05 -6.95 -3.23
CA PRO A 48 -23.30 -6.73 -3.97
C PRO A 48 -23.98 -5.40 -3.60
N ASP A 49 -23.79 -4.94 -2.37
CA ASP A 49 -24.48 -3.77 -1.80
C ASP A 49 -23.69 -2.47 -1.97
N SER A 50 -22.49 -2.52 -2.55
CA SER A 50 -21.66 -1.34 -2.76
C SER A 50 -22.29 -0.41 -3.79
N GLN A 51 -22.70 0.79 -3.38
CA GLN A 51 -23.17 1.82 -4.29
C GLN A 51 -22.00 2.67 -4.79
N ILE A 52 -21.29 2.18 -5.82
CA ILE A 52 -20.24 2.99 -6.46
C ILE A 52 -20.85 4.08 -7.34
N LYS A 53 -21.19 5.21 -6.73
CA LYS A 53 -21.73 6.40 -7.41
C LYS A 53 -20.62 7.21 -8.07
N GLU A 54 -20.81 7.60 -9.32
CA GLU A 54 -19.99 8.60 -9.99
C GLU A 54 -20.35 9.99 -9.42
N ALA A 55 -19.49 10.59 -8.60
CA ALA A 55 -19.75 11.93 -8.07
C ALA A 55 -19.50 12.98 -9.16
N ALA A 56 -20.57 13.59 -9.65
CA ALA A 56 -20.54 14.73 -10.55
C ALA A 56 -20.00 15.97 -9.81
N THR A 57 -18.69 16.13 -9.78
CA THR A 57 -18.06 17.43 -9.50
C THR A 57 -17.09 17.74 -10.61
N THR A 58 -17.25 18.94 -11.17
CA THR A 58 -16.80 19.48 -12.46
C THR A 58 -15.28 19.45 -12.73
N ARG A 59 -14.47 18.71 -11.96
CA ARG A 59 -13.02 18.61 -12.20
C ARG A 59 -12.29 17.36 -11.69
N ARG A 60 -12.94 16.36 -11.08
CA ARG A 60 -12.32 15.07 -10.74
C ARG A 60 -13.41 14.08 -10.36
N ILE A 61 -13.53 12.99 -11.11
CA ILE A 61 -14.52 11.93 -10.89
C ILE A 61 -14.15 11.23 -9.57
N ALA A 62 -14.94 11.44 -8.52
CA ALA A 62 -14.88 10.62 -7.32
C ALA A 62 -15.90 9.48 -7.51
N TYR A 63 -15.43 8.31 -7.96
CA TYR A 63 -16.17 7.06 -7.76
C TYR A 63 -16.32 6.89 -6.25
N SER A 64 -17.55 6.63 -5.77
CA SER A 64 -17.89 6.68 -4.34
C SER A 64 -16.78 6.13 -3.47
N ASP A 65 -16.46 6.92 -2.46
CA ASP A 65 -15.59 6.59 -1.35
C ASP A 65 -15.59 5.09 -1.04
N GLY A 66 -14.45 4.42 -1.12
CA GLY A 66 -14.31 3.08 -0.54
C GLY A 66 -14.41 3.06 0.98
N GLY A 67 -15.19 3.98 1.56
CA GLY A 67 -15.29 4.30 2.97
C GLY A 67 -13.92 4.50 3.62
N PRO A 68 -13.83 4.24 4.93
CA PRO A 68 -12.59 4.29 5.69
C PRO A 68 -11.46 3.42 5.11
N ALA A 69 -11.78 2.35 4.38
CA ALA A 69 -10.78 1.47 3.77
C ALA A 69 -10.04 2.16 2.62
N PHE A 70 -10.73 2.96 1.82
CA PHE A 70 -10.10 3.81 0.80
C PHE A 70 -9.16 4.84 1.42
N GLU A 71 -9.64 5.57 2.42
CA GLU A 71 -8.85 6.60 3.10
C GLU A 71 -7.59 6.01 3.74
N GLU A 72 -7.72 4.86 4.41
CA GLU A 72 -6.58 4.17 5.01
C GLU A 72 -5.61 3.64 3.94
N THR A 73 -6.11 3.19 2.79
CA THR A 73 -5.25 2.78 1.66
C THR A 73 -4.41 3.96 1.16
N VAL A 74 -5.04 5.13 0.96
CA VAL A 74 -4.35 6.36 0.51
C VAL A 74 -3.36 6.86 1.56
N ARG A 75 -3.74 6.82 2.84
CA ARG A 75 -2.86 7.17 3.96
C ARG A 75 -1.63 6.28 3.99
N ALA A 76 -1.82 4.96 4.00
CA ALA A 76 -0.72 4.01 4.04
C ALA A 76 0.18 4.11 2.79
N LEU A 77 -0.39 4.36 1.60
CA LEU A 77 0.40 4.62 0.39
C LEU A 77 1.28 5.87 0.53
N THR A 78 0.75 6.94 1.11
CA THR A 78 1.52 8.18 1.37
C THR A 78 2.66 7.91 2.33
N GLU A 79 2.43 7.12 3.38
CA GLU A 79 3.49 6.71 4.31
C GLU A 79 4.55 5.85 3.62
N ILE A 80 4.17 4.89 2.77
CA ILE A 80 5.12 4.10 1.96
C ILE A 80 6.06 5.01 1.17
N ARG A 81 5.52 6.05 0.51
CA ARG A 81 6.33 7.00 -0.27
C ARG A 81 7.33 7.80 0.58
N ILE A 82 7.10 7.90 1.89
CA ILE A 82 7.99 8.60 2.83
C ILE A 82 9.08 7.64 3.36
N ILE A 83 8.70 6.41 3.71
CA ILE A 83 9.56 5.52 4.49
C ILE A 83 10.24 4.42 3.68
N ALA A 84 9.77 4.13 2.46
CA ALA A 84 10.32 3.07 1.63
C ALA A 84 11.73 3.43 1.16
N PHE A 85 12.62 2.43 1.17
CA PHE A 85 14.01 2.60 0.73
C PHE A 85 14.22 2.24 -0.75
N SER A 86 13.30 1.47 -1.35
CA SER A 86 13.40 1.04 -2.73
C SER A 86 12.35 1.72 -3.61
N SER A 87 12.79 2.27 -4.74
CA SER A 87 11.86 2.79 -5.76
C SER A 87 10.94 1.68 -6.29
N LYS A 88 11.41 0.42 -6.33
CA LYS A 88 10.59 -0.73 -6.74
C LYS A 88 9.39 -0.95 -5.82
N THR A 89 9.56 -0.73 -4.51
CA THR A 89 8.47 -0.86 -3.54
C THR A 89 7.44 0.23 -3.74
N ILE A 90 7.89 1.46 -3.98
CA ILE A 90 7.02 2.62 -4.27
C ILE A 90 6.24 2.38 -5.58
N GLU A 91 6.93 2.01 -6.64
CA GLU A 91 6.34 1.73 -7.95
C GLU A 91 5.31 0.58 -7.89
N ALA A 92 5.63 -0.49 -7.15
CA ALA A 92 4.72 -1.60 -6.94
C ALA A 92 3.49 -1.19 -6.11
N ALA A 93 3.66 -0.35 -5.08
CA ALA A 93 2.55 0.18 -4.29
C ALA A 93 1.63 1.09 -5.13
N ASP A 94 2.21 1.97 -5.96
CA ASP A 94 1.49 2.84 -6.88
C ASP A 94 0.77 2.04 -7.97
N HIS A 95 1.38 0.97 -8.47
CA HIS A 95 0.72 0.05 -9.39
C HIS A 95 -0.47 -0.64 -8.72
N TYR A 96 -0.29 -1.13 -7.49
CA TYR A 96 -1.36 -1.78 -6.75
C TYR A 96 -2.54 -0.83 -6.48
N ASP A 97 -2.30 0.40 -6.01
CA ASP A 97 -3.33 1.44 -5.85
C ASP A 97 -4.04 1.79 -7.17
N ARG A 98 -3.33 1.83 -8.29
CA ARG A 98 -3.98 2.04 -9.61
C ARG A 98 -4.91 0.90 -9.99
N THR A 99 -4.51 -0.35 -9.78
CA THR A 99 -5.36 -1.50 -10.13
C THR A 99 -6.63 -1.60 -9.29
N ILE A 100 -6.58 -1.26 -8.00
CA ILE A 100 -7.80 -1.22 -7.16
C ILE A 100 -8.72 -0.06 -7.53
N ARG A 101 -8.17 1.09 -7.94
CA ARG A 101 -8.98 2.20 -8.48
C ARG A 101 -9.66 1.82 -9.78
N GLU A 102 -8.96 1.12 -10.66
CA GLU A 102 -9.55 0.64 -11.91
C GLU A 102 -10.65 -0.40 -11.65
N LEU A 103 -10.45 -1.28 -10.66
CA LEU A 103 -11.50 -2.19 -10.19
C LEU A 103 -12.77 -1.45 -9.75
N ALA A 104 -12.61 -0.40 -8.95
CA ALA A 104 -13.72 0.44 -8.49
C ALA A 104 -14.42 1.15 -9.66
N ARG A 105 -13.64 1.70 -10.59
CA ARG A 105 -14.13 2.36 -11.80
C ARG A 105 -14.95 1.42 -12.67
N VAL A 106 -14.41 0.24 -12.97
CA VAL A 106 -15.07 -0.76 -13.83
C VAL A 106 -16.39 -1.23 -13.21
N LYS A 107 -16.40 -1.49 -11.89
CA LYS A 107 -17.61 -1.82 -11.14
C LYS A 107 -18.68 -0.70 -11.18
N ALA A 108 -18.27 0.56 -11.28
CA ALA A 108 -19.19 1.69 -11.40
C ALA A 108 -19.74 1.86 -12.83
N SER A 109 -18.92 1.59 -13.84
CA SER A 109 -19.27 1.78 -15.26
C SER A 109 -20.02 0.60 -15.89
N ILE A 110 -19.67 -0.62 -15.50
CA ILE A 110 -20.34 -1.85 -15.93
C ILE A 110 -21.38 -2.21 -14.87
N HIS A 111 -22.48 -2.86 -15.25
CA HIS A 111 -23.51 -3.34 -14.33
C HIS A 111 -22.86 -3.87 -13.04
N PRO A 112 -23.27 -3.43 -11.83
CA PRO A 112 -22.56 -3.64 -10.56
C PRO A 112 -22.41 -5.10 -10.11
N ARG A 113 -22.64 -6.09 -10.97
CA ARG A 113 -22.44 -7.52 -10.70
C ARG A 113 -21.36 -8.15 -11.59
N LEU A 114 -20.81 -7.42 -12.54
CA LEU A 114 -19.87 -7.94 -13.53
C LEU A 114 -18.59 -7.11 -13.50
N VAL A 115 -17.61 -7.56 -12.72
CA VAL A 115 -16.22 -7.14 -12.88
C VAL A 115 -15.57 -8.14 -13.86
N PRO A 116 -14.94 -7.69 -14.96
CA PRO A 116 -14.19 -8.57 -15.85
C PRO A 116 -13.06 -9.28 -15.11
N GLU A 117 -12.87 -10.56 -15.43
CA GLU A 117 -11.83 -11.40 -14.81
C GLU A 117 -10.43 -10.81 -15.02
N GLU A 118 -10.19 -10.16 -16.15
CA GLU A 118 -8.90 -9.53 -16.48
C GLU A 118 -8.55 -8.41 -15.49
N VAL A 119 -9.54 -7.63 -15.07
CA VAL A 119 -9.36 -6.53 -14.11
C VAL A 119 -9.09 -7.09 -12.71
N HIS A 120 -9.79 -8.16 -12.35
CA HIS A 120 -9.57 -8.85 -11.08
C HIS A 120 -8.19 -9.53 -11.02
N ALA A 121 -7.79 -10.22 -12.09
CA ALA A 121 -6.47 -10.83 -12.22
C ALA A 121 -5.34 -9.79 -12.16
N ALA A 122 -5.51 -8.63 -12.81
CA ALA A 122 -4.54 -7.54 -12.75
C ALA A 122 -4.33 -7.02 -11.31
N TYR A 123 -5.41 -6.91 -10.52
CA TYR A 123 -5.31 -6.57 -9.10
C TYR A 123 -4.51 -7.61 -8.31
N ILE A 124 -4.80 -8.90 -8.50
CA ILE A 124 -4.09 -9.99 -7.79
C ILE A 124 -2.60 -10.01 -8.16
N ALA A 125 -2.27 -9.79 -9.44
CA ALA A 125 -0.90 -9.70 -9.91
C ALA A 125 -0.15 -8.49 -9.30
N ALA A 126 -0.81 -7.33 -9.23
CA ALA A 126 -0.23 -6.14 -8.62
C ALA A 126 0.01 -6.31 -7.11
N GLU A 127 -0.93 -6.96 -6.41
CA GLU A 127 -0.77 -7.32 -5.00
C GLU A 127 0.47 -8.20 -4.77
N ALA A 128 0.59 -9.28 -5.56
CA ALA A 128 1.73 -10.20 -5.47
C ALA A 128 3.06 -9.48 -5.75
N THR A 129 3.07 -8.57 -6.73
CA THR A 129 4.23 -7.75 -7.08
C THR A 129 4.64 -6.84 -5.91
N PHE A 130 3.68 -6.18 -5.26
CA PHE A 130 3.97 -5.36 -4.08
C PHE A 130 4.49 -6.20 -2.91
N ILE A 131 3.88 -7.35 -2.62
CA ILE A 131 4.32 -8.25 -1.55
C ILE A 131 5.77 -8.70 -1.80
N GLN A 132 6.13 -9.02 -3.03
CA GLN A 132 7.50 -9.43 -3.36
C GLN A 132 8.48 -8.27 -3.17
N ALA A 133 8.18 -7.08 -3.72
CA ALA A 133 9.04 -5.90 -3.54
C ALA A 133 9.23 -5.53 -2.06
N ALA A 134 8.15 -5.60 -1.27
CA ALA A 134 8.20 -5.36 0.17
C ALA A 134 9.06 -6.40 0.91
N ARG A 135 9.01 -7.68 0.52
CA ARG A 135 9.87 -8.73 1.09
C ARG A 135 11.33 -8.51 0.76
N ASP A 136 11.64 -8.16 -0.49
CA ASP A 136 13.01 -7.90 -0.94
C ASP A 136 13.61 -6.67 -0.26
N GLU A 137 12.80 -5.63 0.00
CA GLU A 137 13.27 -4.47 0.76
C GLU A 137 13.44 -4.77 2.26
N LEU A 138 12.60 -5.64 2.80
CA LEU A 138 12.63 -6.04 4.20
C LEU A 138 13.57 -7.21 4.48
N SER A 139 14.33 -7.75 3.51
CA SER A 139 15.29 -8.84 3.77
C SER A 139 16.57 -8.28 4.38
#